data_AF-A0A7S1XUG5-F1
#
_entry.id   AF-A0A7S1XUG5-F1
#
_cell.length_a   1.000
_cell.length_b   1.000
_cell.length_c   1.000
_cell.angle_alpha   90.00
_cell.angle_beta   90.00
_cell.angle_gamma   90.00
#
_symmetry.space_group_name_H-M   'P 1'
#
loop_
_entity.id
_entity.type
_entity.pdbx_description
1 polymer ?
#
loop_
_entity_poly.entity_id
_entity_poly.type
_entity_poly.pdbx_seq_one_letter_code
_entity_poly.pdbx_strand_id
1 'polypeptide(L)'
;STGPCLVEVGSRCHGGEGTWLPIAQNAWRQTMVGVTLDSYLDPDAFDKCEDRPLQVYQDGREVDLVSYFQGTVESMPGVEEIRALPSFYKCELVVQPGSQMVKTIDCFTRPGAVQLTHPDAEQVARDYRRIRELEREGLFKMVGGNEPILPPPPPPGGKRKGPGGVKKKE
;
A
#
# COMPACT_ATOMS: atom_id res chain seq x y z
N SER A 1 -17.80 11.28 19.94
CA SER A 1 -18.14 9.85 19.80
C SER A 1 -16.85 9.07 19.55
N THR A 2 -16.76 7.80 19.97
CA THR A 2 -15.58 6.92 19.83
C THR A 2 -15.81 5.72 18.90
N GLY A 3 -16.92 5.73 18.14
CA GLY A 3 -17.29 4.64 17.22
C GLY A 3 -16.79 4.86 15.79
N PRO A 4 -17.03 3.89 14.89
CA PRO A 4 -16.67 4.01 13.48
C PRO A 4 -17.33 5.25 12.83
N CYS A 5 -16.60 5.87 11.92
CA CYS A 5 -17.04 7.03 11.15
C CYS A 5 -16.81 6.74 9.66
N LEU A 6 -17.86 6.77 8.85
CA LEU A 6 -17.75 6.61 7.40
C LEU A 6 -17.13 7.89 6.81
N VAL A 7 -15.96 7.75 6.20
CA VAL A 7 -15.25 8.87 5.55
C VAL A 7 -15.69 9.02 4.10
N GLU A 8 -15.70 7.92 3.34
CA GLU A 8 -16.03 7.88 1.92
C GLU A 8 -16.61 6.51 1.55
N VAL A 9 -17.52 6.48 0.57
CA VAL A 9 -17.99 5.27 -0.10
C VAL A 9 -18.04 5.52 -1.60
N GLY A 10 -17.66 4.52 -2.40
CA GLY A 10 -17.73 4.57 -3.86
C GLY A 10 -18.51 3.39 -4.41
N SER A 11 -19.43 3.64 -5.34
CA SER A 11 -20.18 2.61 -6.09
C SER A 11 -19.34 2.07 -7.27
N ARG A 12 -18.11 1.64 -6.99
CA ARG A 12 -17.13 1.15 -7.96
C ARG A 12 -16.13 0.20 -7.29
N CYS A 13 -15.35 -0.50 -8.10
CA CYS A 13 -14.22 -1.27 -7.60
C CYS A 13 -13.16 -0.37 -6.93
N HIS A 14 -12.37 -1.00 -6.04
CA HIS A 14 -11.21 -0.37 -5.43
C HIS A 14 -10.21 0.07 -6.52
N GLY A 15 -9.52 1.19 -6.27
CA GLY A 15 -8.56 1.80 -7.20
C GLY A 15 -7.25 1.02 -7.29
N GLY A 16 -6.16 1.71 -7.66
CA GLY A 16 -4.84 1.08 -7.78
C GLY A 16 -4.74 0.11 -8.94
N GLU A 17 -5.36 0.43 -10.09
CA GLU A 17 -5.25 -0.33 -11.35
C GLU A 17 -5.63 -1.82 -11.26
N GLY A 18 -6.32 -2.23 -10.19
CA GLY A 18 -6.66 -3.63 -9.95
C GLY A 18 -5.50 -4.47 -9.43
N THR A 19 -4.37 -3.87 -9.02
CA THR A 19 -3.23 -4.61 -8.48
C THR A 19 -3.66 -5.45 -7.27
N TRP A 20 -4.59 -4.98 -6.45
CA TRP A 20 -5.16 -5.72 -5.31
C TRP A 20 -5.91 -7.02 -5.68
N LEU A 21 -6.34 -7.20 -6.93
CA LEU A 21 -7.26 -8.28 -7.32
C LEU A 21 -6.71 -9.68 -7.03
N PRO A 22 -5.45 -10.02 -7.37
CA PRO A 22 -4.89 -11.34 -7.07
C PRO A 22 -4.79 -11.61 -5.57
N ILE A 23 -4.54 -10.57 -4.76
CA ILE A 23 -4.56 -10.68 -3.29
C ILE A 23 -5.97 -11.09 -2.83
N ALA A 24 -7.00 -10.40 -3.31
CA ALA A 24 -8.39 -10.71 -2.96
C ALA A 24 -8.83 -12.10 -3.45
N GLN A 25 -8.37 -12.53 -4.63
CA GLN A 25 -8.62 -13.88 -5.15
C GLN A 25 -8.00 -14.96 -4.27
N ASN A 26 -6.77 -14.75 -3.77
CA ASN A 26 -6.11 -15.70 -2.88
C ASN A 26 -6.72 -15.70 -1.47
N ALA A 27 -7.07 -14.52 -0.95
CA ALA A 27 -7.59 -14.35 0.41
C ALA A 27 -9.02 -14.85 0.55
N TRP A 28 -9.91 -14.47 -0.37
CA TRP A 28 -11.36 -14.69 -0.22
C TRP A 28 -12.00 -15.48 -1.35
N ARG A 29 -11.33 -15.61 -2.51
CA ARG A 29 -11.79 -16.27 -3.76
C ARG A 29 -12.99 -15.59 -4.43
N GLN A 30 -13.95 -15.08 -3.67
CA GLN A 30 -14.99 -14.19 -4.13
C GLN A 30 -14.47 -12.74 -4.07
N THR A 31 -14.54 -12.02 -5.20
CA THR A 31 -14.02 -10.65 -5.33
C THR A 31 -15.12 -9.71 -5.83
N MET A 32 -15.02 -8.41 -5.50
CA MET A 32 -15.97 -7.41 -6.02
C MET A 32 -16.05 -7.43 -7.55
N VAL A 33 -14.93 -7.67 -8.25
CA VAL A 33 -14.91 -7.76 -9.72
C VAL A 33 -15.73 -8.96 -10.18
N GLY A 34 -15.49 -10.15 -9.61
CA GLY A 34 -16.23 -11.37 -9.95
C GLY A 34 -17.73 -11.24 -9.70
N VAL A 35 -18.10 -10.83 -8.48
CA VAL A 35 -19.50 -10.63 -8.08
C VAL A 35 -20.19 -9.59 -8.96
N THR A 36 -19.47 -8.51 -9.35
CA THR A 36 -20.02 -7.51 -10.26
C THR A 36 -20.29 -8.12 -11.64
N LEU A 37 -19.35 -8.89 -12.21
CA LEU A 37 -19.56 -9.57 -13.49
C LEU A 37 -20.74 -10.52 -13.45
N ASP A 38 -20.84 -11.35 -12.40
CA ASP A 38 -21.95 -12.29 -12.21
C ASP A 38 -23.29 -11.54 -12.19
N SER A 39 -23.38 -10.40 -11.50
CA SER A 39 -24.63 -9.62 -11.46
C SER A 39 -25.10 -9.10 -12.83
N TYR A 40 -24.19 -8.92 -13.79
CA TYR A 40 -24.53 -8.49 -15.15
C TYR A 40 -24.72 -9.65 -16.12
N LEU A 41 -24.01 -10.75 -15.92
CA LEU A 41 -23.83 -11.79 -16.94
C LEU A 41 -24.42 -13.16 -16.54
N ASP A 42 -24.56 -13.43 -15.24
CA ASP A 42 -25.03 -14.70 -14.69
C ASP A 42 -25.77 -14.49 -13.34
N PRO A 43 -27.07 -14.13 -13.38
CA PRO A 43 -27.86 -13.91 -12.17
C PRO A 43 -27.91 -15.13 -11.24
N ASP A 44 -27.87 -16.36 -11.78
CA ASP A 44 -27.89 -17.58 -10.99
C ASP A 44 -26.57 -17.80 -10.23
N ALA A 45 -25.45 -17.33 -10.77
CA ALA A 45 -24.17 -17.30 -10.05
C ALA A 45 -24.14 -16.19 -8.99
N PHE A 46 -24.69 -15.02 -9.33
CA PHE A 46 -24.79 -13.90 -8.39
C PHE A 46 -25.63 -14.25 -7.15
N ASP A 47 -26.77 -14.92 -7.33
CA ASP A 47 -27.63 -15.36 -6.22
C ASP A 47 -26.97 -16.39 -5.29
N LYS A 48 -25.88 -17.02 -5.73
CA LYS A 48 -25.08 -17.97 -4.93
C LYS A 48 -23.90 -17.33 -4.22
N CYS A 49 -23.63 -16.04 -4.47
CA CYS A 49 -22.54 -15.33 -3.82
C CYS A 49 -22.77 -15.27 -2.30
N GLU A 50 -21.72 -15.49 -1.53
CA GLU A 50 -21.76 -15.39 -0.07
C GLU A 50 -21.99 -13.93 0.34
N ASP A 51 -23.06 -13.67 1.09
CA ASP A 51 -23.43 -12.35 1.62
C ASP A 51 -22.93 -12.11 3.06
N ARG A 52 -22.18 -13.07 3.60
CA ARG A 52 -21.63 -13.09 4.96
C ARG A 52 -20.11 -12.86 4.96
N PRO A 53 -19.49 -12.62 6.13
CA PRO A 53 -18.05 -12.52 6.22
C PRO A 53 -17.38 -13.76 5.61
N LEU A 54 -16.64 -13.54 4.54
CA LEU A 54 -15.97 -14.59 3.80
C LEU A 54 -14.93 -15.26 4.69
N GLN A 55 -14.80 -16.57 4.56
CA GLN A 55 -13.66 -17.28 5.11
C GLN A 55 -12.38 -16.69 4.49
N VAL A 56 -11.40 -16.38 5.34
CA VAL A 56 -10.07 -15.92 4.91
C VAL A 56 -9.18 -17.15 4.75
N TYR A 57 -8.75 -17.42 3.52
CA TYR A 57 -7.86 -18.53 3.18
C TYR A 57 -6.39 -18.16 3.25
N GLN A 58 -6.07 -16.91 2.95
CA GLN A 58 -4.74 -16.32 3.05
C GLN A 58 -4.85 -14.89 3.56
N ASP A 59 -3.86 -14.47 4.34
CA ASP A 59 -3.64 -13.05 4.59
C ASP A 59 -2.89 -12.45 3.41
N GLY A 60 -3.14 -11.17 3.14
CA GLY A 60 -2.61 -10.53 1.94
C GLY A 60 -2.47 -9.02 2.09
N ARG A 61 -1.45 -8.47 1.44
CA ARG A 61 -1.07 -7.06 1.62
C ARG A 61 -0.48 -6.45 0.35
N GLU A 62 -1.02 -5.31 -0.05
CA GLU A 62 -0.39 -4.39 -1.00
C GLU A 62 0.54 -3.45 -0.21
N VAL A 63 1.80 -3.34 -0.62
CA VAL A 63 2.82 -2.53 0.02
C VAL A 63 3.34 -1.51 -1.00
N ASP A 64 2.85 -0.28 -0.89
CA ASP A 64 3.45 0.86 -1.61
C ASP A 64 4.85 1.11 -1.06
N LEU A 65 5.85 1.04 -1.94
CA LEU A 65 7.23 1.28 -1.59
C LEU A 65 7.47 2.76 -1.32
N VAL A 66 8.32 3.07 -0.34
CA VAL A 66 8.68 4.44 0.03
C VAL A 66 10.15 4.68 -0.26
N SER A 67 10.45 5.66 -1.10
CA SER A 67 11.80 6.18 -1.24
C SER A 67 12.06 7.31 -0.25
N TYR A 68 13.06 7.11 0.60
CA TYR A 68 13.62 8.15 1.48
C TYR A 68 14.78 8.92 0.84
N PHE A 69 15.19 8.51 -0.36
CA PHE A 69 16.38 8.99 -1.05
C PHE A 69 16.00 9.58 -2.42
N GLN A 70 16.92 10.34 -3.01
CA GLN A 70 16.80 10.79 -4.39
C GLN A 70 18.13 10.65 -5.11
N GLY A 71 18.10 10.54 -6.43
CA GLY A 71 19.29 10.40 -7.25
C GLY A 71 19.10 9.40 -8.37
N THR A 72 20.19 9.00 -9.01
CA THR A 72 20.17 7.95 -10.03
C THR A 72 20.33 6.58 -9.39
N VAL A 73 19.43 5.64 -9.69
CA VAL A 73 19.50 4.26 -9.20
C VAL A 73 20.69 3.56 -9.86
N GLU A 74 21.62 3.05 -9.06
CA GLU A 74 22.75 2.25 -9.53
C GLU A 74 22.37 0.76 -9.61
N SER A 75 21.73 0.25 -8.55
CA SER A 75 21.27 -1.14 -8.46
C SER A 75 20.15 -1.28 -7.42
N MET A 76 19.48 -2.45 -7.40
CA MET A 76 18.29 -2.70 -6.59
C MET A 76 18.41 -4.00 -5.75
N PRO A 77 19.44 -4.15 -4.91
CA PRO A 77 19.74 -5.42 -4.23
C PRO A 77 18.59 -5.89 -3.32
N GLY A 78 17.94 -4.97 -2.60
CA GLY A 78 16.82 -5.34 -1.74
C GLY A 78 15.58 -5.80 -2.51
N VAL A 79 15.44 -5.51 -3.81
CA VAL A 79 14.35 -6.08 -4.62
C VAL A 79 14.51 -7.59 -4.78
N GLU A 80 15.74 -8.09 -4.96
CA GLU A 80 15.99 -9.53 -5.02
C GLU A 80 15.74 -10.20 -3.66
N GLU A 81 16.04 -9.51 -2.57
CA GLU A 81 15.69 -9.99 -1.22
C GLU A 81 14.16 -10.07 -1.05
N ILE A 82 13.43 -9.05 -1.48
CA ILE A 82 11.96 -9.04 -1.44
C ILE A 82 11.36 -10.20 -2.22
N ARG A 83 11.88 -10.50 -3.41
CA ARG A 83 11.44 -11.63 -4.23
C ARG A 83 11.66 -12.99 -3.57
N ALA A 84 12.61 -13.06 -2.64
CA ALA A 84 12.92 -14.28 -1.89
C ALA A 84 12.12 -14.41 -0.58
N LEU A 85 11.29 -13.41 -0.21
CA LEU A 85 10.48 -13.47 1.01
C LEU A 85 9.40 -14.56 0.91
N PRO A 86 9.10 -15.29 2.00
CA PRO A 86 8.12 -16.38 1.97
C PRO A 86 6.71 -15.98 1.53
N SER A 87 6.27 -14.77 1.85
CA SER A 87 4.95 -14.26 1.44
C SER A 87 4.96 -13.49 0.11
N PHE A 88 6.09 -13.43 -0.61
CA PHE A 88 6.17 -12.70 -1.87
C PHE A 88 5.19 -13.26 -2.91
N TYR A 89 4.35 -12.38 -3.48
CA TYR A 89 3.47 -12.71 -4.59
C TYR A 89 3.95 -12.08 -5.90
N LYS A 90 4.08 -10.75 -5.90
CA LYS A 90 4.47 -9.96 -7.08
C LYS A 90 5.11 -8.66 -6.66
N CYS A 91 5.92 -8.07 -7.53
CA CYS A 91 6.37 -6.68 -7.40
C CYS A 91 6.23 -5.96 -8.75
N GLU A 92 5.83 -4.70 -8.68
CA GLU A 92 5.73 -3.78 -9.80
C GLU A 92 6.56 -2.54 -9.48
N LEU A 93 7.65 -2.35 -10.21
CA LEU A 93 8.56 -1.21 -10.02
C LEU A 93 8.41 -0.25 -11.18
N VAL A 94 8.46 1.04 -10.87
CA VAL A 94 8.52 2.13 -11.86
C VAL A 94 9.94 2.71 -12.00
N VAL A 95 10.91 2.10 -11.32
CA VAL A 95 12.33 2.45 -11.36
C VAL A 95 13.17 1.23 -11.72
N GLN A 96 14.32 1.48 -12.36
CA GLN A 96 15.34 0.50 -12.72
C GLN A 96 16.72 1.15 -12.64
N PRO A 97 17.83 0.40 -12.73
CA PRO A 97 19.16 1.00 -12.87
C PRO A 97 19.20 2.05 -13.99
N GLY A 98 19.72 3.23 -13.67
CA GLY A 98 19.73 4.41 -14.54
C GLY A 98 18.51 5.34 -14.40
N SER A 99 17.43 4.91 -13.74
CA SER A 99 16.27 5.78 -13.46
C SER A 99 16.62 6.87 -12.46
N GLN A 100 16.02 8.05 -12.63
CA GLN A 100 16.03 9.09 -11.61
C GLN A 100 14.94 8.80 -10.57
N MET A 101 15.35 8.46 -9.36
CA MET A 101 14.47 8.28 -8.22
C MET A 101 14.33 9.60 -7.45
N VAL A 102 13.11 9.86 -7.00
CA VAL A 102 12.77 11.02 -6.15
C VAL A 102 12.29 10.53 -4.79
N LYS A 103 12.28 11.44 -3.81
CA LYS A 103 11.65 11.17 -2.52
C LYS A 103 10.15 10.99 -2.69
N THR A 104 9.59 9.98 -2.04
CA THR A 104 8.15 9.74 -2.06
C THR A 104 7.44 10.76 -1.17
N ILE A 105 6.52 11.51 -1.77
CA ILE A 105 5.67 12.51 -1.12
C ILE A 105 4.18 12.27 -1.39
N ASP A 106 3.87 11.40 -2.38
CA ASP A 106 2.53 11.03 -2.81
C ASP A 106 2.55 9.66 -3.53
N CYS A 107 1.42 9.23 -4.08
CA CYS A 107 1.28 7.96 -4.79
C CYS A 107 1.96 7.91 -6.17
N PHE A 108 2.38 9.04 -6.74
CA PHE A 108 3.06 9.11 -8.05
C PHE A 108 4.58 9.12 -7.92
N THR A 109 5.08 9.48 -6.73
CA THR A 109 6.50 9.53 -6.40
C THR A 109 6.99 8.28 -5.66
N ARG A 110 6.16 7.22 -5.61
CA ARG A 110 6.55 5.90 -5.08
C ARG A 110 7.41 5.13 -6.08
N PRO A 111 8.43 4.35 -5.65
CA PRO A 111 9.24 3.53 -6.55
C PRO A 111 8.51 2.33 -7.15
N GLY A 112 7.38 1.94 -6.56
CA GLY A 112 6.61 0.77 -6.97
C GLY A 112 5.73 0.23 -5.84
N ALA A 113 5.25 -0.99 -6.05
CA ALA A 113 4.48 -1.75 -5.08
C ALA A 113 4.97 -3.20 -4.98
N VAL A 114 4.75 -3.80 -3.82
CA VAL A 114 4.97 -5.22 -3.56
C VAL A 114 3.68 -5.82 -3.03
N GLN A 115 3.34 -7.00 -3.54
CA GLN A 115 2.19 -7.77 -3.13
C GLN A 115 2.67 -8.95 -2.31
N LEU A 116 2.06 -9.12 -1.13
CA LEU A 116 2.30 -10.24 -0.24
C LEU A 116 1.04 -11.08 -0.10
N THR A 117 1.19 -12.40 -0.06
CA THR A 117 0.11 -13.35 0.23
C THR A 117 0.68 -14.57 0.94
N HIS A 118 0.06 -15.00 2.04
CA HIS A 118 0.47 -16.21 2.75
C HIS A 118 -0.64 -16.74 3.67
N PRO A 119 -0.77 -18.07 3.89
CA PRO A 119 -1.74 -18.62 4.84
C PRO A 119 -1.51 -18.20 6.30
N ASP A 120 -0.26 -17.97 6.70
CA ASP A 120 0.12 -17.42 8.03
C ASP A 120 0.20 -15.89 7.97
N ALA A 121 -0.74 -15.20 8.64
CA ALA A 121 -0.78 -13.75 8.75
C ALA A 121 0.46 -13.15 9.46
N GLU A 122 1.05 -13.88 10.40
CA GLU A 122 2.28 -13.42 11.07
C GLU A 122 3.48 -13.44 10.11
N GLN A 123 3.49 -14.34 9.12
CA GLN A 123 4.51 -14.33 8.06
C GLN A 123 4.38 -13.08 7.19
N VAL A 124 3.16 -12.74 6.75
CA VAL A 124 2.90 -11.50 5.99
C VAL A 124 3.33 -10.27 6.80
N ALA A 125 3.04 -10.24 8.10
CA ALA A 125 3.44 -9.15 8.98
C ALA A 125 4.98 -9.05 9.18
N ARG A 126 5.69 -10.19 9.24
CA ARG A 126 7.17 -10.23 9.30
C ARG A 126 7.78 -9.70 8.01
N ASP A 127 7.34 -10.19 6.87
CA ASP A 127 7.88 -9.80 5.56
C ASP A 127 7.58 -8.34 5.24
N TYR A 128 6.38 -7.86 5.60
CA TYR A 128 6.04 -6.44 5.53
C TYR A 128 7.02 -5.57 6.33
N ARG A 129 7.33 -5.95 7.58
CA ARG A 129 8.31 -5.22 8.39
C ARG A 129 9.69 -5.23 7.74
N ARG A 130 10.09 -6.37 7.16
CA ARG A 130 11.36 -6.48 6.46
C ARG A 130 11.44 -5.54 5.25
N ILE A 131 10.37 -5.42 4.47
CA ILE A 131 10.29 -4.44 3.37
C ILE A 131 10.49 -3.01 3.90
N ARG A 132 9.81 -2.64 5.00
CA ARG A 132 9.94 -1.31 5.62
C ARG A 132 11.35 -1.02 6.17
N GLU A 133 12.09 -2.06 6.57
CA GLU A 133 13.51 -1.93 6.93
C GLU A 133 14.36 -1.68 5.68
N LEU A 134 14.16 -2.47 4.62
CA LEU A 134 14.89 -2.33 3.35
C LEU A 134 14.71 -0.95 2.73
N GLU A 135 13.51 -0.37 2.78
CA GLU A 135 13.24 0.99 2.29
C GLU A 135 14.16 2.05 2.90
N ARG A 136 14.52 1.87 4.18
CA ARG A 136 15.44 2.78 4.89
C ARG A 136 16.89 2.50 4.54
N GLU A 137 17.24 1.23 4.37
CA GLU A 137 18.61 0.82 4.07
C GLU A 137 18.59 -0.50 3.29
N GLY A 138 19.12 -0.48 2.07
CA GLY A 138 19.37 -1.69 1.27
C GLY A 138 18.37 -1.98 0.15
N LEU A 139 17.22 -1.29 0.05
CA LEU A 139 16.30 -1.49 -1.07
C LEU A 139 16.92 -1.07 -2.42
N PHE A 140 17.50 0.12 -2.44
CA PHE A 140 18.16 0.70 -3.61
C PHE A 140 19.58 1.13 -3.25
N LYS A 141 20.49 1.03 -4.21
CA LYS A 141 21.80 1.67 -4.16
C LYS A 141 21.82 2.83 -5.16
N MET A 142 22.17 4.01 -4.70
CA MET A 142 22.22 5.22 -5.52
C MET A 142 23.64 5.52 -6.00
N VAL A 143 23.77 6.09 -7.20
CA VAL A 143 25.05 6.63 -7.68
C VAL A 143 25.49 7.75 -6.73
N GLY A 144 26.70 7.61 -6.15
CA GLY A 144 27.22 8.56 -5.17
C GLY A 144 26.80 8.28 -3.71
N GLY A 145 26.01 7.23 -3.47
CA GLY A 145 25.60 6.80 -2.13
C GLY A 145 24.19 7.24 -1.72
N ASN A 146 23.67 6.63 -0.66
CA ASN A 146 22.33 6.87 -0.15
C ASN A 146 22.36 7.88 1.00
N GLU A 147 22.49 9.18 0.69
CA GLU A 147 22.32 10.21 1.72
C GLU A 147 20.82 10.46 1.99
N PRO A 148 20.32 10.21 3.21
CA PRO A 148 18.91 10.45 3.53
C PRO A 148 18.58 11.93 3.44
N ILE A 149 17.46 12.25 2.80
CA ILE A 149 16.93 13.61 2.86
C ILE A 149 16.22 13.78 4.20
N LEU A 150 16.92 14.35 5.18
CA LEU A 150 16.33 14.78 6.44
C LEU A 150 15.10 15.66 6.12
N PRO A 151 13.94 15.41 6.76
CA PRO A 151 12.83 16.34 6.62
C PRO A 151 13.31 17.73 7.07
N PRO A 152 12.86 18.81 6.41
CA PRO A 152 13.13 20.14 6.91
C PRO A 152 12.66 20.23 8.37
N PRO A 153 13.40 20.92 9.25
CA PRO A 153 12.97 21.08 10.63
C PRO A 153 11.54 21.65 10.65
N PRO A 154 10.67 21.19 11.58
CA PRO A 154 9.33 21.74 11.68
C PRO A 154 9.41 23.26 11.84
N PRO A 155 8.51 24.02 11.21
CA PRO A 155 8.48 25.47 11.38
C PRO A 155 8.40 25.79 12.88
N PRO A 156 9.11 26.84 13.36
CA PRO A 156 9.07 27.23 14.76
C PRO A 156 7.61 27.30 15.22
N GLY A 157 7.27 26.55 16.26
CA GLY A 157 5.89 26.34 16.67
C GLY A 157 5.13 27.66 16.79
N GLY A 158 4.30 27.96 15.79
CA GLY A 158 3.35 29.05 15.85
C GLY A 158 2.39 28.73 16.99
N LYS A 159 2.31 29.61 17.99
CA LYS A 159 1.35 29.50 19.10
C LYS A 159 -0.03 29.20 18.50
N ARG A 160 -0.56 28.00 18.72
CA ARG A 160 -1.96 27.69 18.39
C ARG A 160 -2.81 28.74 19.11
N LYS A 161 -3.47 29.64 18.39
CA LYS A 161 -4.55 30.43 18.97
C LYS A 161 -5.62 29.43 19.39
N GLY A 162 -5.88 29.36 20.70
CA GLY A 162 -6.96 28.54 21.25
C GLY A 162 -8.30 28.91 20.59
N PRO A 163 -9.30 28.00 20.63
CA PRO A 163 -10.58 28.23 19.99
C PRO A 163 -11.20 29.52 20.54
N GLY A 164 -11.41 30.50 19.65
CA GLY A 164 -12.09 31.74 19.98
C GLY A 164 -13.50 31.41 20.51
N GLY A 165 -13.81 31.90 21.70
CA GLY A 165 -15.10 31.69 22.34
C GLY A 165 -16.25 32.16 21.43
N VAL A 166 -17.22 31.28 21.23
CA VAL A 166 -18.49 31.59 20.57
C VAL A 166 -19.24 32.59 21.46
N LYS A 167 -19.35 33.84 21.01
CA LYS A 167 -20.30 34.80 21.60
C LYS A 167 -21.71 34.37 21.19
N LYS A 168 -22.52 33.94 22.16
CA LYS A 168 -23.98 33.86 22.00
C LYS A 168 -24.49 35.28 21.73
N LYS A 169 -25.24 35.45 20.64
CA LYS A 169 -26.13 36.60 20.47
C LYS A 169 -27.48 36.22 21.07
N GLU A 170 -27.96 37.11 21.94
CA GLU A 170 -29.35 37.20 22.42
C GLU A 170 -30.31 37.56 21.27
#